data_AF-A0A7K0U256-F1
#
_entry.id   AF-A0A7K0U256-F1
#
_cell.length_a   1.000
_cell.length_b   1.000
_cell.length_c   1.000
_cell.angle_alpha   90.00
_cell.angle_beta   90.00
_cell.angle_gamma   90.00
#
_symmetry.space_group_name_H-M   'P 1'
#
loop_
_entity.id
_entity.type
_entity.pdbx_description
1 polymer ?
#
loop_
_entity_poly.entity_id
_entity_poly.type
_entity_poly.pdbx_seq_one_letter_code
_entity_poly.pdbx_strand_id
1 'polypeptide(L)' 'GLQVSDADMADLLSVDRDGWRQAVPQIREHFAKFGDRLPVELLEQLDGLEKALAEG' A
#
# COMPACT_ATOMS: atom_id res chain seq x y z
N GLY A 1 9.56 19.07 -22.46
CA GLY A 1 8.98 17.91 -21.75
C GLY A 1 10.00 17.35 -20.79
N LEU A 2 9.57 16.59 -19.79
CA LEU A 2 10.47 15.86 -18.88
C LEU A 2 11.18 14.76 -19.69
N GLN A 3 12.50 14.67 -19.58
CA GLN A 3 13.30 13.64 -20.25
C GLN A 3 13.36 12.42 -19.33
N VAL A 4 12.53 11.41 -19.59
CA VAL A 4 12.45 10.16 -18.82
C VAL A 4 12.51 9.01 -19.83
N SER A 5 13.34 8.01 -19.57
CA SER A 5 13.40 6.83 -20.45
C SER A 5 12.17 5.94 -20.25
N ASP A 6 11.84 5.10 -21.23
CA ASP A 6 10.75 4.14 -21.08
C ASP A 6 11.01 3.14 -19.93
N ALA A 7 12.28 2.82 -19.68
CA ALA A 7 12.68 1.97 -18.55
C ALA A 7 12.40 2.66 -17.21
N ASP A 8 12.83 3.91 -17.05
CA ASP A 8 12.55 4.68 -15.84
C ASP A 8 11.03 4.84 -15.63
N MET A 9 10.27 5.04 -16.71
CA MET A 9 8.81 5.14 -16.64
C MET A 9 8.17 3.83 -16.21
N ALA A 10 8.66 2.69 -16.71
CA ALA A 10 8.20 1.37 -16.28
C ALA A 10 8.48 1.13 -14.79
N ASP A 11 9.66 1.50 -14.31
CA ASP A 11 10.05 1.34 -12.91
C ASP A 11 9.20 2.23 -11.99
N LEU A 12 9.00 3.51 -12.34
CA LEU A 12 8.17 4.46 -11.57
C LEU A 12 6.72 4.02 -11.42
N LEU A 13 6.19 3.30 -12.41
CA LEU A 13 4.82 2.82 -12.45
C LEU A 13 4.68 1.37 -11.96
N SER A 14 5.79 0.72 -11.62
CA SER A 14 5.79 -0.64 -11.10
C SER A 14 5.20 -0.70 -9.68
N VAL A 15 4.59 -1.84 -9.35
CA VAL A 15 4.08 -2.11 -8.01
C VAL A 15 5.00 -3.12 -7.33
N ASP A 16 5.83 -2.65 -6.39
CA ASP A 16 6.62 -3.51 -5.51
C ASP A 16 5.72 -4.19 -4.47
N ARG A 17 5.19 -5.37 -4.83
CA ARG A 17 4.27 -6.13 -3.98
C ARG A 17 4.92 -6.52 -2.64
N ASP A 18 6.22 -6.83 -2.64
CA ASP A 18 6.91 -7.25 -1.42
C ASP A 18 7.14 -6.06 -0.48
N GLY A 19 7.55 -4.91 -1.02
CA GLY A 19 7.63 -3.66 -0.27
C GLY A 19 6.28 -3.28 0.35
N TRP A 20 5.19 -3.40 -0.41
CA TRP A 20 3.84 -3.14 0.12
C TRP A 20 3.39 -4.14 1.19
N ARG A 21 3.67 -5.44 1.02
CA ARG A 21 3.39 -6.47 2.06
C ARG A 21 4.11 -6.16 3.38
N GLN A 22 5.34 -5.65 3.31
CA GLN A 22 6.11 -5.22 4.49
C GLN A 22 5.60 -3.91 5.11
N ALA A 23 4.95 -3.05 4.31
CA ALA A 23 4.38 -1.78 4.77
C ALA A 23 3.04 -1.94 5.49
N VAL A 24 2.20 -2.91 5.08
CA VAL A 24 0.86 -3.14 5.65
C VAL A 24 0.85 -3.23 7.19
N PRO A 25 1.74 -4.00 7.86
CA PRO A 25 1.81 -4.04 9.31
C PRO A 25 2.10 -2.67 9.96
N GLN A 26 2.93 -1.85 9.32
CA GLN A 26 3.29 -0.51 9.81
C GLN A 26 2.11 0.46 9.68
N ILE A 27 1.32 0.35 8.60
CA ILE A 27 0.07 1.10 8.44
C ILE A 27 -0.92 0.70 9.53
N ARG A 28 -1.05 -0.60 9.81
CA ARG A 28 -1.93 -1.11 10.87
C ARG A 28 -1.52 -0.58 12.26
N GLU A 29 -0.23 -0.55 12.55
CA GLU A 29 0.31 0.06 13.77
C GLU A 29 0.01 1.57 13.84
N HIS A 30 0.17 2.28 12.72
CA HIS A 30 -0.18 3.70 12.65
C HIS A 30 -1.67 3.93 12.92
N PHE A 31 -2.55 3.09 12.33
CA PHE A 31 -3.99 3.12 12.52
C PHE A 31 -4.42 2.86 13.97
N ALA A 32 -3.73 1.96 14.67
CA ALA A 32 -4.00 1.66 16.08
C ALA A 32 -3.90 2.90 16.99
N LYS A 33 -3.11 3.92 16.61
CA LYS A 33 -2.96 5.18 17.38
C LYS A 33 -4.25 6.00 17.46
N PHE A 34 -5.21 5.76 16.55
CA PHE A 34 -6.47 6.50 16.50
C PHE A 34 -7.58 5.85 17.33
N GLY A 35 -7.45 4.56 17.66
CA GLY A 35 -8.43 3.80 18.43
C GLY A 35 -9.83 3.92 17.85
N ASP A 36 -10.82 4.18 18.71
CA ASP A 36 -12.24 4.27 18.36
C ASP A 36 -12.60 5.41 17.39
N ARG A 37 -11.67 6.34 17.13
CA ARG A 37 -11.88 7.45 16.17
C ARG A 37 -11.52 7.08 14.74
N LEU A 38 -10.91 5.92 14.52
CA LEU A 38 -10.61 5.44 13.19
C LEU A 38 -11.89 4.94 12.52
N PRO A 39 -12.27 5.47 11.34
CA PRO A 39 -13.36 4.90 10.56
C PRO A 39 -13.09 3.42 10.23
N VAL A 40 -14.07 2.56 10.43
CA VAL A 40 -13.95 1.11 10.20
C VAL A 40 -13.59 0.81 8.75
N GLU A 41 -14.08 1.63 7.83
CA GLU A 41 -13.85 1.52 6.40
C GLU A 41 -12.35 1.58 6.06
N LEU A 42 -11.53 2.32 6.83
CA LEU A 42 -10.08 2.36 6.59
C LEU A 42 -9.40 1.03 6.92
N LEU A 43 -9.86 0.32 7.96
CA LEU A 43 -9.37 -1.03 8.28
C LEU A 43 -9.80 -2.01 7.20
N GLU A 44 -11.05 -1.94 6.75
CA GLU A 44 -11.56 -2.80 5.67
C GLU A 44 -10.80 -2.59 4.35
N GLN A 45 -10.45 -1.35 4.01
CA GLN A 45 -9.63 -1.06 2.83
C GLN A 45 -8.20 -1.61 2.98
N LEU A 46 -7.62 -1.54 4.18
CA LEU A 46 -6.29 -2.10 4.44
C LEU A 46 -6.30 -3.63 4.35
N ASP A 47 -7.34 -4.28 4.86
CA ASP A 47 -7.54 -5.73 4.73
C ASP A 47 -7.74 -6.13 3.26
N GLY A 48 -8.48 -5.33 2.49
CA GLY A 48 -8.64 -5.51 1.04
C GLY A 48 -7.31 -5.40 0.29
N LEU A 49 -6.47 -4.42 0.64
CA LEU A 49 -5.11 -4.28 0.09
C LEU A 49 -4.26 -5.51 0.42
N GLU A 50 -4.24 -5.94 1.69
CA GLU A 50 -3.47 -7.11 2.13
C GLU A 50 -3.88 -8.38 1.36
N LYS A 51 -5.18 -8.58 1.15
CA LYS A 51 -5.72 -9.68 0.34
C LYS A 51 -5.29 -9.58 -1.13
N ALA A 52 -5.43 -8.42 -1.77
CA ALA A 52 -5.02 -8.21 -3.16
C ALA A 52 -3.52 -8.44 -3.36
N LEU A 53 -2.70 -8.16 -2.34
CA LEU A 53 -1.28 -8.47 -2.33
C LEU A 53 -1.01 -9.97 -2.10
N ALA A 54 -1.86 -10.72 -1.43
CA ALA A 54 -1.68 -12.17 -1.25
C ALA A 54 -2.08 -13.00 -2.48
N GLU A 55 -3.07 -12.55 -3.26
CA GLU A 55 -3.69 -13.30 -4.36
C GLU A 55 -2.96 -13.21 -5.72
N GLY A 56 -1.84 -12.49 -5.80
CA GLY A 56 -1.04 -12.33 -7.03
C GLY A 56 0.45 -12.36 -6.77
#